data_AF-A0A3D0C4L4-F1
#
_entry.id   AF-A0A3D0C4L4-F1
#
_cell.length_a   1.000
_cell.length_b   1.000
_cell.length_c   1.000
_cell.angle_alpha   90.00
_cell.angle_beta   90.00
_cell.angle_gamma   90.00
#
_symmetry.space_group_name_H-M   'P 1'
#
loop_
_entity.id
_entity.type
_entity.pdbx_description
1 polymer ?
#
loop_
_entity_poly.entity_id
_entity_poly.type
_entity_poly.pdbx_seq_one_letter_code
_entity_poly.pdbx_strand_id
1 'polypeptide(L)'
;WRIVLGVFGGMVLTSLLFNAIGSETNAMFAMPWHWHLVIGGFAFGMMFMATDPVSASFTNTGKYWFGALVGVMVVLVRVVNPAFPEGMMLAILFANLFAPLFDYFVVQGNIKRRLARNV
;
A
#
# COMPACT_ATOMS: atom_id res chain seq x y z
N TRP A 1 9.77 8.97 -3.28
CA TRP A 1 8.51 9.58 -3.76
C TRP A 1 7.53 8.58 -4.37
N ARG A 2 7.94 7.68 -5.29
CA ARG A 2 7.02 6.71 -5.93
C ARG A 2 6.29 5.81 -4.94
N ILE A 3 7.02 5.26 -3.95
CA ILE A 3 6.43 4.43 -2.89
C ILE A 3 5.46 5.26 -2.05
N VAL A 4 5.88 6.44 -1.59
CA VAL A 4 5.03 7.38 -0.83
C VAL A 4 3.72 7.69 -1.56
N LEU A 5 3.77 8.00 -2.86
CA LEU A 5 2.57 8.20 -3.67
C LEU A 5 1.71 6.94 -3.79
N GLY A 6 2.33 5.77 -3.90
CA GLY A 6 1.61 4.49 -3.89
C GLY A 6 0.89 4.25 -2.56
N VAL A 7 1.56 4.44 -1.42
CA VAL A 7 0.97 4.28 -0.08
C VAL A 7 -0.16 5.27 0.14
N PHE A 8 0.05 6.53 -0.21
CA PHE A 8 -0.96 7.57 -0.11
C PHE A 8 -2.18 7.27 -0.99
N GLY A 9 -1.95 6.94 -2.27
CA GLY A 9 -3.01 6.59 -3.21
C GLY A 9 -3.78 5.34 -2.78
N GLY A 10 -3.09 4.30 -2.32
CA GLY A 10 -3.71 3.07 -1.81
C GLY A 10 -4.58 3.34 -0.58
N MET A 11 -4.12 4.18 0.35
CA MET A 11 -4.89 4.57 1.53
C MET A 11 -6.13 5.40 1.16
N VAL A 12 -5.97 6.43 0.31
CA VAL A 12 -7.08 7.29 -0.11
C VAL A 12 -8.16 6.47 -0.83
N LEU A 13 -7.78 5.64 -1.79
CA LEU A 13 -8.72 4.80 -2.53
C LEU A 13 -9.49 3.85 -1.62
N THR A 14 -8.78 3.17 -0.72
CA THR A 14 -9.39 2.17 0.18
C THR A 14 -10.28 2.83 1.24
N SER A 15 -9.86 3.97 1.77
CA SER A 15 -10.65 4.76 2.72
C SER A 15 -11.91 5.32 2.07
N LEU A 16 -11.84 5.83 0.84
CA LEU A 16 -13.01 6.30 0.10
C LEU A 16 -13.98 5.15 -0.22
N LEU A 17 -13.47 3.97 -0.58
CA LEU A 17 -14.29 2.79 -0.82
C LEU A 17 -15.05 2.36 0.46
N PHE A 18 -14.36 2.29 1.61
CA PHE A 18 -15.02 1.95 2.87
C PHE A 18 -16.01 3.02 3.34
N ASN A 19 -15.72 4.30 3.08
CA ASN A 19 -16.64 5.39 3.39
C ASN A 19 -17.90 5.35 2.51
N ALA A 20 -17.77 4.95 1.23
CA ALA A 20 -18.87 4.83 0.30
C ALA A 20 -19.77 3.60 0.55
N ILE A 21 -19.19 2.49 1.00
CA ILE A 21 -19.96 1.28 1.33
C ILE A 21 -20.80 1.51 2.60
N GLY A 22 -20.22 2.19 3.60
CA GLY A 22 -20.88 2.45 4.88
C GLY A 22 -21.13 1.16 5.68
N SER A 23 -20.97 1.22 7.01
CA SER A 23 -21.34 0.10 7.88
C SER A 23 -21.92 0.63 9.18
N GLU A 24 -23.15 0.22 9.52
CA GLU A 24 -23.84 0.61 10.75
C GLU A 24 -23.23 -0.04 12.01
N THR A 25 -22.46 -1.13 11.84
CA THR A 25 -21.84 -1.88 12.95
C THR A 25 -20.45 -1.39 13.34
N ASN A 26 -19.76 -0.61 12.48
CA ASN A 26 -18.38 -0.20 12.74
C ASN A 26 -18.15 1.30 12.46
N ALA A 27 -18.02 2.09 13.53
CA ALA A 27 -17.80 3.53 13.46
C ALA A 27 -16.50 3.94 12.71
N MET A 28 -15.52 3.05 12.59
CA MET A 28 -14.28 3.32 11.85
C MET A 28 -14.45 3.38 10.32
N PHE A 29 -15.54 2.84 9.75
CA PHE A 29 -15.83 2.96 8.31
C PHE A 29 -16.19 4.39 7.89
N ALA A 30 -16.75 5.17 8.82
CA ALA A 30 -17.12 6.56 8.56
C ALA A 30 -15.93 7.54 8.60
N MET A 31 -14.73 7.06 8.97
CA MET A 31 -13.59 7.95 9.18
C MET A 31 -13.01 8.45 7.84
N PRO A 32 -12.94 9.78 7.62
CA PRO A 32 -12.40 10.35 6.38
C PRO A 32 -10.91 10.01 6.18
N TRP A 33 -10.48 10.00 4.91
CA TRP A 33 -9.09 9.68 4.53
C TRP A 33 -8.05 10.59 5.18
N HIS A 34 -8.37 11.87 5.40
CA HIS A 34 -7.49 12.84 6.05
C HIS A 34 -7.14 12.43 7.49
N TRP A 35 -8.11 11.88 8.21
CA TRP A 35 -7.91 11.45 9.60
C TRP A 35 -7.00 10.22 9.69
N HIS A 36 -7.01 9.35 8.67
CA HIS A 36 -6.09 8.22 8.61
C HIS A 36 -4.62 8.63 8.46
N LEU A 37 -4.35 9.81 7.90
CA LEU A 37 -3.00 10.35 7.77
C LEU A 37 -2.44 10.88 9.09
N VAL A 38 -3.30 11.54 9.87
CA VAL A 38 -2.90 12.27 11.09
C VAL A 38 -2.92 11.36 12.32
N ILE A 39 -3.72 10.30 12.30
CA ILE A 39 -3.85 9.37 13.43
C ILE A 39 -2.79 8.26 13.36
N GLY A 40 -2.09 8.10 14.47
CA GLY A 40 -1.14 7.02 14.70
C GLY A 40 0.19 7.15 13.94
N GLY A 41 0.91 6.05 13.78
CA GLY A 41 2.21 5.98 13.12
C GLY A 41 2.17 5.95 11.58
N PHE A 42 1.05 6.25 10.92
CA PHE A 42 0.92 6.07 9.46
C PHE A 42 1.81 7.01 8.65
N ALA A 43 1.75 8.32 8.92
CA ALA A 43 2.59 9.29 8.22
C ALA A 43 4.09 9.03 8.47
N PHE A 44 4.44 8.63 9.70
CA PHE A 44 5.80 8.24 10.04
C PHE A 44 6.24 6.98 9.28
N GLY A 45 5.43 5.93 9.30
CA GLY A 45 5.72 4.67 8.59
C GLY A 45 5.78 4.85 7.08
N MET A 46 4.94 5.71 6.50
CA MET A 46 4.97 6.06 5.08
C MET A 46 6.27 6.76 4.68
N MET A 47 6.74 7.72 5.48
CA MET A 47 7.87 8.57 5.12
C MET A 47 9.23 7.98 5.48
N PHE A 48 9.31 7.15 6.52
CA PHE A 48 10.60 6.67 7.05
C PHE A 48 10.80 5.16 6.92
N MET A 49 9.75 4.35 7.05
CA MET A 49 9.90 2.88 7.05
C MET A 49 9.59 2.26 5.68
N ALA A 50 8.50 2.68 5.02
CA ALA A 50 8.11 2.17 3.71
C ALA A 50 9.10 2.57 2.60
N THR A 51 9.90 3.61 2.82
CA THR A 51 10.89 4.11 1.85
C THR A 51 12.27 3.45 1.96
N ASP A 52 12.44 2.46 2.83
CA ASP A 52 13.70 1.74 2.96
C ASP A 52 14.07 1.02 1.64
N PRO A 53 15.19 1.39 0.97
CA PRO A 53 15.55 0.86 -0.33
C PRO A 53 16.00 -0.61 -0.32
N VAL A 54 16.31 -1.20 0.84
CA VAL A 54 16.81 -2.59 0.91
C VAL A 54 15.66 -3.59 0.78
N SER A 55 14.52 -3.29 1.39
CA SER A 55 13.36 -4.19 1.45
C SER A 55 12.30 -3.91 0.38
N ALA A 56 12.35 -2.72 -0.25
CA ALA A 56 11.38 -2.31 -1.25
C ALA A 56 11.70 -2.87 -2.65
N SER A 57 10.67 -2.95 -3.50
CA SER A 57 10.81 -3.33 -4.91
C SER A 57 11.78 -2.42 -5.66
N PHE A 58 12.69 -3.01 -6.44
CA PHE A 58 13.73 -2.29 -7.17
C PHE A 58 13.18 -1.61 -8.44
N THR A 59 12.15 -2.18 -9.06
CA THR A 59 11.62 -1.68 -10.33
C THR A 59 10.77 -0.42 -10.17
N ASN A 60 10.83 0.46 -11.17
CA ASN A 60 10.13 1.75 -11.18
C ASN A 60 8.60 1.64 -11.12
N THR A 61 8.03 0.61 -11.76
CA THR A 61 6.60 0.28 -11.72
C THR A 61 6.24 -0.56 -10.50
N GLY A 62 7.12 -1.46 -10.04
CA GLY A 62 6.91 -2.25 -8.83
C GLY A 62 6.82 -1.39 -7.57
N LYS A 63 7.58 -0.28 -7.50
CA LYS A 63 7.49 0.71 -6.40
C LYS A 63 6.08 1.30 -6.21
N TYR A 64 5.31 1.48 -7.28
CA TYR A 64 3.92 1.97 -7.17
C TYR A 64 2.99 0.90 -6.61
N TRP A 65 3.09 -0.33 -7.12
CA TRP A 65 2.28 -1.46 -6.66
C TRP A 65 2.59 -1.86 -5.22
N PHE A 66 3.87 -1.88 -4.86
CA PHE A 66 4.32 -2.10 -3.49
C PHE A 66 3.73 -1.06 -2.54
N GLY A 67 3.84 0.24 -2.86
CA GLY A 67 3.25 1.29 -2.05
C GLY A 67 1.73 1.16 -1.94
N ALA A 68 1.04 0.90 -3.06
CA ALA A 68 -0.41 0.72 -3.06
C ALA A 68 -0.84 -0.43 -2.16
N LEU A 69 -0.12 -1.57 -2.20
CA LEU A 69 -0.40 -2.72 -1.33
C LEU A 69 -0.30 -2.34 0.15
N VAL A 70 0.77 -1.64 0.54
CA VAL A 70 0.94 -1.17 1.93
C VAL A 70 -0.23 -0.27 2.34
N GLY A 71 -0.59 0.72 1.52
CA GLY A 71 -1.67 1.66 1.82
C GLY A 71 -3.04 0.99 1.99
N VAL A 72 -3.36 0.02 1.12
CA VAL A 72 -4.58 -0.80 1.20
C VAL A 72 -4.58 -1.64 2.48
N MET A 73 -3.47 -2.32 2.76
CA MET A 73 -3.36 -3.20 3.93
C MET A 73 -3.49 -2.43 5.25
N VAL A 74 -2.95 -1.22 5.36
CA VAL A 74 -3.12 -0.42 6.58
C VAL A 74 -4.59 -0.10 6.85
N VAL A 75 -5.32 0.37 5.85
CA VAL A 75 -6.75 0.71 6.02
C VAL A 75 -7.55 -0.54 6.34
N LEU A 76 -7.25 -1.67 5.67
CA LEU A 76 -7.92 -2.93 5.93
C LEU A 76 -7.68 -3.40 7.38
N VAL A 77 -6.43 -3.39 7.85
CA VAL A 77 -6.13 -3.77 9.24
C VAL A 77 -6.79 -2.82 10.24
N ARG A 78 -6.78 -1.51 9.97
CA ARG A 78 -7.40 -0.51 10.87
C ARG A 78 -8.91 -0.63 10.95
N VAL A 79 -9.59 -0.87 9.84
CA VAL A 79 -11.06 -0.80 9.75
C VAL A 79 -11.71 -2.16 10.02
N VAL A 80 -11.07 -3.26 9.61
CA VAL A 80 -11.64 -4.62 9.69
C VAL A 80 -11.23 -5.35 10.96
N ASN A 81 -10.07 -5.06 11.55
CA ASN A 81 -9.55 -5.79 12.71
C ASN A 81 -9.71 -5.00 14.02
N PRO A 82 -10.59 -5.42 14.96
CA PRO A 82 -10.78 -4.73 16.24
C PRO A 82 -9.58 -4.87 17.20
N ALA A 83 -8.69 -5.83 16.96
CA ALA A 83 -7.62 -6.17 17.89
C ALA A 83 -6.40 -5.23 17.81
N PHE A 84 -6.22 -4.52 16.69
CA PHE A 84 -5.05 -3.66 16.47
C PHE A 84 -5.46 -2.28 15.95
N PRO A 85 -5.33 -1.21 16.77
CA PRO A 85 -5.63 0.15 16.34
C PRO A 85 -4.61 0.70 15.31
N GLU A 86 -3.46 0.04 15.16
CA GLU A 86 -2.44 0.37 14.15
C GLU A 86 -1.99 -0.84 13.32
N GLY A 87 -2.07 -0.71 11.99
CA GLY A 87 -1.68 -1.75 11.04
C GLY A 87 -0.40 -1.47 10.24
N MET A 88 0.29 -0.35 10.48
CA MET A 88 1.39 0.12 9.62
C MET A 88 2.56 -0.88 9.53
N MET A 89 3.04 -1.38 10.67
CA MET A 89 4.16 -2.31 10.72
C MET A 89 3.82 -3.63 10.03
N LEU A 90 2.66 -4.22 10.35
CA LEU A 90 2.20 -5.47 9.74
C LEU A 90 2.01 -5.33 8.22
N ALA A 91 1.47 -4.19 7.77
CA ALA A 91 1.29 -3.90 6.35
C ALA A 91 2.64 -3.79 5.61
N ILE A 92 3.65 -3.16 6.21
CA ILE A 92 5.01 -3.09 5.61
C ILE A 92 5.62 -4.48 5.53
N LEU A 93 5.60 -5.25 6.62
CA LEU A 93 6.17 -6.60 6.64
C LEU A 93 5.48 -7.51 5.60
N PHE A 94 4.17 -7.41 5.50
CA PHE A 94 3.41 -8.12 4.48
C PHE A 94 3.82 -7.69 3.07
N ALA A 95 3.91 -6.39 2.80
CA ALA A 95 4.31 -5.92 1.48
C ALA A 95 5.75 -6.31 1.11
N ASN A 96 6.66 -6.35 2.09
CA ASN A 96 8.05 -6.80 1.88
C ASN A 96 8.11 -8.25 1.40
N LEU A 97 7.22 -9.12 1.89
CA LEU A 97 7.11 -10.50 1.41
C LEU A 97 6.72 -10.57 -0.08
N PHE A 98 5.88 -9.64 -0.55
CA PHE A 98 5.43 -9.57 -1.94
C PHE A 98 6.33 -8.72 -2.85
N ALA A 99 7.30 -8.00 -2.31
CA ALA A 99 8.20 -7.14 -3.10
C ALA A 99 8.93 -7.90 -4.23
N PRO A 100 9.51 -9.11 -4.02
CA PRO A 100 10.15 -9.87 -5.08
C PRO A 100 9.17 -10.33 -6.17
N LEU A 101 7.93 -10.62 -5.78
CA LEU A 101 6.89 -11.05 -6.72
C LEU A 101 6.51 -9.92 -7.69
N PHE A 102 6.37 -8.69 -7.17
CA PHE A 102 6.12 -7.52 -8.02
C PHE A 102 7.26 -7.27 -9.00
N ASP A 103 8.52 -7.41 -8.57
CA ASP A 103 9.67 -7.27 -9.44
C ASP A 103 9.71 -8.36 -10.52
N TYR A 104 9.41 -9.61 -10.17
CA TYR A 104 9.36 -10.71 -11.13
C TYR A 104 8.35 -10.45 -12.26
N PHE A 105 7.11 -10.03 -11.90
CA PHE A 105 6.08 -9.73 -12.89
C PHE A 105 6.46 -8.55 -13.80
N VAL A 106 7.06 -7.50 -13.24
CA VAL A 106 7.51 -6.33 -14.01
C VAL A 106 8.63 -6.71 -14.98
N VAL A 107 9.60 -7.49 -14.53
CA VAL A 107 10.74 -7.93 -15.36
C VAL A 107 10.27 -8.85 -16.49
N GLN A 108 9.41 -9.83 -16.20
CA GLN A 108 8.77 -10.68 -17.21
C GLN A 108 8.02 -9.86 -18.28
N GLY A 109 7.24 -8.87 -17.86
CA GLY A 109 6.52 -7.96 -18.77
C GLY A 109 7.46 -7.17 -19.68
N ASN A 110 8.60 -6.70 -19.14
CA ASN A 110 9.62 -6.00 -19.93
C ASN A 110 10.31 -6.93 -20.93
N ILE A 111 10.61 -8.18 -20.55
CA ILE A 111 11.21 -9.19 -21.45
C ILE A 111 10.25 -9.48 -22.62
N LYS A 112 8.97 -9.74 -22.33
CA LYS A 112 7.95 -9.99 -23.38
C LYS A 112 7.80 -8.81 -24.33
N ARG A 113 7.81 -7.58 -23.83
CA ARG A 113 7.77 -6.34 -24.65
C ARG A 113 9.02 -6.15 -25.50
N ARG A 114 10.20 -6.56 -25.02
CA ARG A 114 11.44 -6.51 -25.80
C ARG A 114 11.43 -7.53 -26.94
N LEU A 115 10.99 -8.76 -26.68
CA LEU A 115 10.87 -9.80 -27.70
C LEU A 115 9.90 -9.40 -28.82
N ALA A 116 8.76 -8.80 -28.48
CA ALA A 116 7.77 -8.33 -29.46
C ALA A 116 8.22 -7.14 -30.32
N ARG A 117 9.35 -6.48 -30.00
CA ARG A 117 9.95 -5.40 -30.82
C ARG A 117 11.02 -5.89 -31.78
N ASN A 118 11.52 -7.12 -31.59
CA ASN A 118 12.57 -7.72 -32.41
C ASN A 118 12.01 -8.73 -33.42
N VAL A 119 10.69 -8.70 -33.67
CA VAL A 119 9.97 -9.46 -34.70
C VAL A 119 9.32 -8.50 -35.69
#